data_AF-A0A9D5U6I7-F1
#
_entry.id   AF-A0A9D5U6I7-F1
#
_cell.length_a   1.000
_cell.length_b   1.000
_cell.length_c   1.000
_cell.angle_alpha   90.00
_cell.angle_beta   90.00
_cell.angle_gamma   90.00
#
_symmetry.space_group_name_H-M   'P 1'
#
loop_
_entity.id
_entity.type
_entity.pdbx_description
1 polymer ?
#
loop_
_entity_poly.entity_id
_entity_poly.type
_entity_poly.pdbx_seq_one_letter_code
_entity_poly.pdbx_strand_id
1 'polypeptide(L)' 'MILPPPGEDDSFWKAAPYQLHERLGSLEEITDAALYLLQSGFVTGQVLYVDGGRHMKNAMYGA' A
#
# COMPACT_ATOMS: atom_id res chain seq x y z
N MET A 1 2.06 -1.66 3.31
CA MET A 1 1.51 -2.07 4.62
C MET A 1 2.19 -1.23 5.67
N ILE A 2 1.43 -0.61 6.55
CA ILE A 2 1.95 0.30 7.58
C ILE A 2 1.99 -0.32 8.98
N LEU A 3 1.32 -1.45 9.18
CA LEU A 3 1.30 -2.17 10.43
C LEU A 3 2.08 -3.48 10.27
N PRO A 4 3.02 -3.79 11.18
CA PRO A 4 3.69 -5.09 11.17
C PRO A 4 2.69 -6.23 11.41
N PRO A 5 3.01 -7.46 10.96
CA PRO A 5 2.23 -8.64 11.29
C PRO A 5 2.06 -8.81 12.81
N PRO A 6 0.99 -9.48 13.27
CA PRO A 6 0.83 -9.77 14.69
C PRO A 6 2.04 -10.51 15.26
N GLY A 7 2.65 -9.95 16.31
CA GLY A 7 3.86 -10.52 16.94
C GLY A 7 5.19 -10.01 16.39
N GLU A 8 5.16 -9.13 15.38
CA GLU A 8 6.34 -8.48 14.84
C GLU A 8 6.36 -6.99 15.18
N ASP A 9 7.55 -6.39 15.15
CA ASP A 9 7.75 -4.96 15.38
C ASP A 9 8.11 -4.22 14.08
N ASP A 10 8.34 -2.91 14.18
CA ASP A 10 8.66 -2.05 13.03
C ASP A 10 9.96 -2.45 12.30
N SER A 11 10.81 -3.28 12.91
CA SER A 11 12.03 -3.77 12.29
C SER A 11 11.79 -4.77 11.17
N PHE A 12 10.61 -5.43 11.13
CA PHE A 12 10.20 -6.32 10.05
C PHE A 12 10.37 -5.68 8.67
N TRP A 13 10.10 -4.37 8.59
CA TRP A 13 10.12 -3.65 7.33
C TRP A 13 11.50 -3.23 6.85
N LYS A 14 12.51 -3.26 7.73
CA LYS A 14 13.90 -2.96 7.35
C LYS A 14 14.46 -3.97 6.34
N ALA A 15 13.84 -5.15 6.25
CA ALA A 15 14.24 -6.24 5.37
C ALA A 15 13.30 -6.43 4.17
N ALA A 16 12.45 -5.45 3.82
CA ALA A 16 11.40 -5.63 2.80
C ALA A 16 11.77 -5.04 1.41
N PRO A 17 12.50 -5.78 0.54
CA PRO A 17 12.85 -5.35 -0.84
C PRO A 17 11.67 -5.34 -1.83
N TYR A 18 10.44 -5.57 -1.37
CA TYR A 18 9.31 -5.93 -2.22
C TYR A 18 8.39 -4.77 -2.61
N GLN A 19 8.75 -3.53 -2.31
CA GLN A 19 8.02 -2.34 -2.74
C GLN A 19 8.64 -1.77 -4.02
N LEU A 20 7.83 -1.18 -4.90
CA LEU A 20 8.33 -0.47 -6.08
C LEU A 20 9.01 0.84 -5.67
N HIS A 21 8.51 1.48 -4.62
CA HIS A 21 9.06 2.73 -4.09
C HIS A 21 10.18 2.54 -3.06
N GLU A 22 10.67 1.31 -2.85
CA GLU A 22 11.77 0.97 -1.92
C GLU A 22 11.65 1.57 -0.50
N ARG A 23 10.44 1.98 -0.11
CA ARG A 23 10.14 2.60 1.18
C ARG A 23 8.75 2.23 1.65
N LEU A 24 8.61 2.15 2.97
CA LEU A 24 7.31 2.05 3.60
C LEU A 24 6.46 3.29 3.28
N GLY A 25 5.17 3.04 3.09
CA GLY A 25 4.18 4.10 3.09
C GLY A 25 4.04 4.69 4.50
N SER A 26 3.67 5.96 4.59
CA SER A 26 3.39 6.62 5.86
C SER A 26 1.89 6.63 6.19
N LEU A 27 1.54 7.01 7.43
CA LEU A 27 0.14 7.17 7.84
C LEU A 27 -0.54 8.30 7.06
N GLU A 28 0.20 9.36 6.77
CA GLU A 28 -0.25 10.51 5.99
C GLU A 28 -0.67 10.07 4.59
N GLU A 29 0.12 9.23 3.91
CA GLU A 29 -0.21 8.77 2.55
C GLU A 29 -1.48 7.92 2.48
N ILE A 30 -1.77 7.14 3.54
CA ILE A 30 -3.04 6.40 3.64
C ILE A 30 -4.20 7.36 3.88
N THR A 31 -3.99 8.38 4.72
CA THR A 31 -5.00 9.39 5.04
C THR A 31 -5.34 10.19 3.78
N ASP A 32 -4.34 10.59 3.01
CA ASP A 32 -4.51 11.30 1.74
C ASP A 32 -5.28 10.45 0.72
N ALA A 33 -4.99 9.15 0.63
CA ALA A 33 -5.73 8.24 -0.25
C ALA A 33 -7.21 8.11 0.16
N ALA A 34 -7.50 8.07 1.46
CA ALA A 34 -8.87 8.07 1.95
C ALA A 34 -9.58 9.40 1.65
N LEU A 35 -8.92 10.54 1.87
CA LEU A 35 -9.45 11.86 1.55
C LEU A 35 -9.72 12.02 0.05
N TYR A 36 -8.84 11.51 -0.80
CA TYR A 36 -9.03 11.47 -2.25
C TYR A 36 -10.34 10.75 -2.65
N LEU A 37 -10.59 9.57 -2.07
CA LEU A 37 -11.83 8.82 -2.34
C LEU A 37 -13.06 9.56 -1.80
N LEU A 38 -12.98 10.12 -0.58
CA LEU A 38 -14.08 10.87 0.03
C LEU A 38 -14.48 12.12 -0.77
N GLN A 39 -13.51 12.77 -1.41
CA GLN A 39 -13.76 13.95 -2.25
C GLN A 39 -14.29 13.59 -3.65
N SER A 40 -14.23 12.32 -4.05
CA SER A 40 -14.60 11.86 -5.39
C SER A 40 -16.11 11.57 -5.50
N GLY A 41 -16.92 12.61 -5.72
CA GLY A 41 -18.40 12.54 -5.66
C GLY A 41 -19.11 11.65 -6.68
N PHE A 42 -18.41 11.04 -7.64
CA PHE A 42 -19.00 10.12 -8.63
C PHE A 42 -18.20 8.82 -8.80
N VAL A 43 -17.23 8.54 -7.92
CA VAL A 43 -16.45 7.31 -7.94
C VAL A 43 -17.01 6.36 -6.90
N THR A 44 -17.46 5.18 -7.33
CA THR A 44 -18.02 4.15 -6.45
C THR A 44 -17.64 2.74 -6.91
N GLY A 45 -17.69 1.78 -6.01
CA GLY A 45 -17.37 0.37 -6.28
C GLY A 45 -15.91 0.11 -6.66
N GLN A 46 -15.01 1.07 -6.43
CA GLN A 46 -13.60 0.96 -6.77
C GLN A 46 -12.76 0.56 -5.57
N VAL A 47 -11.68 -0.19 -5.83
CA VAL A 47 -10.64 -0.53 -4.85
C VAL A 47 -9.37 0.22 -5.22
N LEU A 48 -8.89 1.07 -4.30
CA LEU A 48 -7.60 1.76 -4.44
C LEU A 48 -6.53 1.02 -3.64
N TYR A 49 -5.52 0.48 -4.32
CA TYR A 49 -4.38 -0.17 -3.67
C TYR A 49 -3.36 0.87 -3.22
N VAL A 50 -3.11 0.95 -1.90
CA VAL A 50 -2.14 1.87 -1.28
C VAL A 50 -1.01 1.07 -0.64
N ASP A 51 -0.15 0.49 -1.47
CA ASP A 51 0.84 -0.51 -1.02
C ASP A 51 2.26 -0.32 -1.58
N GLY A 52 2.51 0.81 -2.24
CA GLY A 52 3.80 1.11 -2.86
C GLY A 52 4.14 0.17 -4.04
N GLY A 53 3.13 -0.39 -4.72
CA GLY A 53 3.30 -1.24 -5.90
C GLY A 53 3.58 -2.71 -5.58
N ARG A 54 3.41 -3.13 -4.32
CA ARG A 54 3.63 -4.52 -3.89
C ARG A 54 2.72 -5.50 -4.64
N HIS A 55 1.46 -5.14 -4.85
CA HIS A 55 0.48 -5.95 -5.58
C HIS A 55 0.86 -6.16 -7.05
N MET A 56 1.59 -5.22 -7.68
CA MET A 56 1.97 -5.32 -9.09
C MET A 56 3.10 -6.33 -9.35
N LYS A 57 3.94 -6.65 -8.36
CA LYS A 57 5.07 -7.58 -8.55
C LYS A 57 4.66 -9.04 -8.80
N ASN A 58 3.41 -9.43 -8.49
CA ASN A 58 2.87 -10.76 -8.81
C ASN A 58 2.04 -10.80 -10.11
N ALA A 59 1.77 -9.67 -10.76
CA ALA A 59 1.04 -9.61 -12.02
C ALA A 59 1.94 -9.84 -13.27
N MET A 60 3.26 -10.07 -13.06
CA MET A 60 4.24 -10.32 -14.13
C MET A 60 4.43 -11.80 -14.52
N TYR A 61 3.56 -12.70 -14.10
CA TYR A 61 3.44 -14.04 -14.72
C TYR A 61 2.02 -14.25 -15.24
N GLY A 62 1.71 -13.52 -16.32
CA GLY A 62 0.81 -14.04 -17.33
C GLY A 62 1.61 -14.90 -18.30
N ALA A 63 1.64 -16.22 -18.05
CA ALA A 63 1.96 -17.26 -19.02
C ALA A 63 1.16 -18.52 -18.67
#